data_AF-A0A850A976-F1
#
_entry.id   AF-A0A850A976-F1
#
_cell.length_a   1.000
_cell.length_b   1.000
_cell.length_c   1.000
_cell.angle_alpha   90.00
_cell.angle_beta   90.00
_cell.angle_gamma   90.00
#
_symmetry.space_group_name_H-M   'P 1'
#
loop_
_entity.id
_entity.type
_entity.pdbx_description
1 polymer ?
#
loop_
_entity_poly.entity_id
_entity_poly.type
_entity_poly.pdbx_seq_one_letter_code
_entity_poly.pdbx_strand_id
1 'polypeptide(L)'
;MQGTVAVNGDGRAIASMVNDMCRKPGAAGSGDLLKMSPGKTADLLRAAISRGHDVEILYRTPAEESVTGSTTGLLRVTPKVLREHQGVAFVDAFDHKRHQENQFIIKKIQGIRLARE
;
A
#
# COMPACT_ATOMS: atom_id res chain seq x y z
N MET A 1 22.91 8.76 19.48
CA MET A 1 21.47 9.09 19.58
C MET A 1 20.68 7.88 19.09
N GLN A 2 19.82 7.28 19.93
CA GLN A 2 19.01 6.12 19.55
C GLN A 2 17.77 6.57 18.76
N GLY A 3 17.39 5.82 17.72
CA GLY A 3 16.14 6.01 16.98
C GLY A 3 15.09 5.00 17.42
N THR A 4 13.84 5.44 17.60
CA THR A 4 12.74 4.60 18.09
C THR A 4 11.95 3.97 16.92
N VAL A 5 11.34 2.84 17.23
CA VAL A 5 10.71 1.85 16.35
C VAL A 5 9.27 1.58 16.88
N ALA A 6 8.32 0.95 16.16
CA ALA A 6 6.96 0.57 16.70
C ALA A 6 6.48 -0.91 16.40
N VAL A 7 6.46 -1.87 17.35
CA VAL A 7 6.33 -3.34 17.09
C VAL A 7 4.86 -3.73 17.04
N ASN A 8 4.59 -4.87 16.41
CA ASN A 8 3.55 -5.80 16.83
C ASN A 8 3.53 -6.01 18.36
N GLY A 9 2.46 -5.60 19.05
CA GLY A 9 2.26 -5.81 20.50
C GLY A 9 3.08 -4.88 21.42
N ASP A 10 4.41 -4.86 21.26
CA ASP A 10 5.36 -4.33 22.25
C ASP A 10 6.07 -3.00 21.88
N GLY A 11 5.64 -2.28 20.82
CA GLY A 11 6.08 -0.88 20.61
C GLY A 11 7.49 -0.58 20.06
N ARG A 12 8.20 -1.52 19.38
CA ARG A 12 9.48 -1.39 18.60
C ARG A 12 9.70 -2.19 17.25
N ALA A 13 9.14 -1.75 16.09
CA ALA A 13 9.52 -2.08 14.69
C ALA A 13 9.18 -0.99 13.60
N ILE A 14 7.92 -0.86 13.13
CA ILE A 14 7.49 -0.33 11.80
C ILE A 14 8.13 0.99 11.37
N ALA A 15 8.24 2.02 12.23
CA ALA A 15 8.80 3.33 11.86
C ALA A 15 10.19 3.25 11.18
N SER A 16 10.99 2.22 11.48
CA SER A 16 12.25 1.97 10.77
C SER A 16 11.98 1.60 9.31
N MET A 17 11.08 0.67 8.99
CA MET A 17 10.84 0.25 7.60
C MET A 17 10.51 1.42 6.67
N VAL A 18 9.67 2.35 7.12
CA VAL A 18 9.32 3.55 6.33
C VAL A 18 10.50 4.50 6.20
N ASN A 19 11.29 4.68 7.26
CA ASN A 19 12.50 5.50 7.21
C ASN A 19 13.67 4.82 6.49
N ASP A 20 13.76 3.50 6.43
CA ASP A 20 14.79 2.75 5.69
C ASP A 20 14.48 2.76 4.19
N MET A 21 13.19 2.60 3.81
CA MET A 21 12.72 2.85 2.44
C MET A 21 12.94 4.30 1.99
N CYS A 22 12.94 5.26 2.93
CA CYS A 22 13.12 6.70 2.64
C CYS A 22 14.59 7.17 2.74
N ARG A 23 15.42 6.56 3.60
CA ARG A 23 16.83 6.95 3.83
C ARG A 23 17.85 6.22 2.95
N LYS A 24 17.47 5.12 2.27
CA LYS A 24 18.32 4.46 1.29
C LYS A 24 17.72 4.54 -0.12
N PRO A 25 17.80 5.70 -0.80
CA PRO A 25 17.43 5.81 -2.22
C PRO A 25 18.22 4.85 -3.14
N GLY A 26 19.36 4.30 -2.66
CA GLY A 26 20.16 3.29 -3.36
C GLY A 26 19.98 1.83 -2.90
N ALA A 27 19.14 1.52 -1.90
CA ALA A 27 18.76 0.14 -1.55
C ALA A 27 17.28 -0.17 -1.81
N ALA A 28 16.47 0.88 -1.99
CA ALA A 28 15.23 0.85 -2.77
C ALA A 28 15.48 1.41 -4.20
N GLY A 29 16.62 1.02 -4.80
CA GLY A 29 16.92 1.34 -6.19
C GLY A 29 15.96 0.59 -7.09
N SER A 30 15.14 1.34 -7.86
CA SER A 30 13.81 0.91 -8.34
C SER A 30 12.81 0.70 -7.19
N GLY A 31 11.61 1.30 -7.22
CA GLY A 31 10.74 1.32 -8.39
C GLY A 31 9.95 0.01 -8.55
N ASP A 32 10.30 -1.03 -7.81
CA ASP A 32 9.67 -2.35 -7.97
C ASP A 32 8.43 -2.51 -7.10
N LEU A 33 7.45 -3.25 -7.63
CA LEU A 33 6.21 -3.58 -6.94
C LEU A 33 6.47 -4.66 -5.89
N LEU A 34 6.34 -4.31 -4.60
CA LEU A 34 6.59 -5.25 -3.51
C LEU A 34 5.41 -6.20 -3.36
N LYS A 35 5.64 -7.49 -3.64
CA LYS A 35 4.69 -8.57 -3.32
C LYS A 35 4.83 -8.95 -1.85
N MET A 36 3.92 -8.46 -1.02
CA MET A 36 3.95 -8.64 0.45
C MET A 36 2.80 -9.51 0.96
N SER A 37 2.93 -10.01 2.19
CA SER A 37 1.81 -10.67 2.89
C SER A 37 0.73 -9.64 3.27
N PRO A 38 -0.56 -10.01 3.40
CA PRO A 38 -1.64 -9.06 3.67
C PRO A 38 -1.40 -8.19 4.91
N GLY A 39 -0.81 -8.74 5.98
CA GLY A 39 -0.44 -7.96 7.17
C GLY A 39 0.61 -6.87 6.88
N LYS A 40 1.70 -7.21 6.17
CA LYS A 40 2.71 -6.23 5.76
C LYS A 40 2.15 -5.17 4.80
N THR A 41 1.23 -5.56 3.92
CA THR A 41 0.50 -4.62 3.05
C THR A 41 -0.36 -3.66 3.87
N ALA A 42 -1.06 -4.15 4.90
CA ALA A 42 -1.82 -3.31 5.83
C ALA A 42 -0.92 -2.33 6.60
N ASP A 43 0.27 -2.75 7.04
CA ASP A 43 1.21 -1.89 7.76
C ASP A 43 1.79 -0.77 6.87
N LEU A 44 2.10 -1.06 5.61
CA LEU A 44 2.51 -0.03 4.65
C LEU A 44 1.37 0.95 4.38
N LEU A 45 0.14 0.46 4.21
CA LEU A 45 -1.04 1.32 4.01
C LEU A 45 -1.31 2.21 5.23
N ARG A 46 -1.19 1.70 6.46
CA ARG A 46 -1.26 2.50 7.70
C ARG A 46 -0.21 3.62 7.71
N ALA A 47 1.02 3.31 7.32
CA ALA A 47 2.09 4.31 7.24
C ALA A 47 1.84 5.38 6.16
N ALA A 48 1.30 4.97 5.00
CA ALA A 48 0.93 5.88 3.92
C ALA A 48 -0.21 6.82 4.34
N ILE A 49 -1.29 6.29 4.94
CA ILE A 49 -2.39 7.07 5.54
C ILE A 49 -1.84 8.09 6.54
N SER A 50 -1.00 7.65 7.49
CA SER A 50 -0.43 8.49 8.55
C SER A 50 0.49 9.61 8.04
N ARG A 51 0.97 9.54 6.79
CA ARG A 51 1.85 10.55 6.18
C ARG A 51 1.20 11.28 5.00
N GLY A 52 -0.03 10.95 4.63
CA GLY A 52 -0.69 11.48 3.42
C GLY A 52 0.02 11.12 2.12
N HIS A 53 0.75 9.99 2.07
CA HIS A 53 1.46 9.56 0.86
C HIS A 53 0.56 8.76 -0.07
N ASP A 54 0.67 9.04 -1.37
CA ASP A 54 0.14 8.17 -2.42
C ASP A 54 0.90 6.84 -2.47
N VAL A 55 0.17 5.77 -2.82
CA VAL A 55 0.74 4.46 -3.10
C VAL A 55 0.33 3.99 -4.49
N GLU A 56 1.16 3.17 -5.11
CA GLU A 56 0.81 2.49 -6.35
C GLU A 56 0.52 1.02 -6.03
N ILE A 57 -0.72 0.60 -6.26
CA ILE A 57 -1.19 -0.78 -6.05
C ILE A 57 -1.37 -1.49 -7.38
N LEU A 58 -0.80 -2.69 -7.48
CA LEU A 58 -1.13 -3.63 -8.56
C LEU A 58 -2.36 -4.43 -8.12
N TYR A 59 -3.51 -4.11 -8.72
CA TYR A 59 -4.79 -4.74 -8.40
C TYR A 59 -5.34 -5.47 -9.63
N ARG A 60 -5.79 -6.71 -9.44
CA ARG A 60 -6.47 -7.47 -10.49
C ARG A 60 -7.93 -7.04 -10.54
N THR A 61 -8.31 -6.35 -11.62
CA THR A 61 -9.73 -6.10 -11.94
C THR A 61 -10.38 -7.41 -12.40
N PRO A 62 -11.67 -7.64 -12.11
CA PRO A 62 -12.43 -8.70 -12.76
C PRO A 62 -12.35 -8.54 -14.28
N ALA A 63 -12.33 -9.67 -15.01
CA ALA A 63 -12.25 -9.62 -16.47
C ALA A 63 -13.42 -8.85 -17.11
N GLU A 64 -14.59 -8.87 -16.46
CA GLU A 64 -15.82 -8.20 -16.87
C GLU A 64 -15.74 -6.65 -16.83
N GLU A 65 -14.83 -6.07 -16.04
CA GLU A 65 -14.55 -4.63 -16.02
C GLU A 65 -13.43 -4.21 -16.99
N SER A 66 -12.77 -5.17 -17.67
CA SER A 66 -11.52 -4.93 -18.39
C SER A 66 -11.73 -4.62 -19.88
N VAL A 67 -12.23 -3.42 -20.17
CA VAL A 67 -12.56 -2.91 -21.53
C VAL A 67 -11.40 -3.05 -22.54
N THR A 68 -10.14 -3.10 -22.09
CA THR A 68 -8.94 -3.13 -22.94
C THR A 68 -8.11 -4.42 -22.82
N GLY A 69 -8.67 -5.50 -22.24
CA GLY A 69 -7.98 -6.80 -22.12
C GLY A 69 -6.91 -6.88 -21.03
N SER A 70 -6.47 -5.76 -20.44
CA SER A 70 -5.60 -5.75 -19.26
C SER A 70 -6.39 -6.02 -17.98
N THR A 71 -6.38 -7.28 -17.55
CA THR A 71 -7.03 -7.75 -16.30
C THR A 71 -6.31 -7.32 -15.01
N THR A 72 -5.15 -6.68 -15.11
CA THR A 72 -4.38 -6.23 -13.94
C THR A 72 -3.92 -4.80 -14.17
N GLY A 73 -4.32 -3.89 -13.28
CA GLY A 73 -4.01 -2.46 -13.36
C GLY A 73 -3.07 -2.03 -12.24
N LEU A 74 -2.05 -1.23 -12.58
CA LEU A 74 -1.34 -0.41 -11.61
C LEU A 74 -2.17 0.86 -11.38
N LEU A 75 -2.58 1.11 -10.14
CA LEU A 75 -3.41 2.25 -9.75
C LEU A 75 -2.64 3.11 -8.74
N ARG A 76 -2.45 4.40 -9.02
CA ARG A 76 -2.02 5.38 -8.03
C ARG A 76 -3.25 5.74 -7.19
N VAL A 77 -3.15 5.55 -5.87
CA VAL A 77 -4.25 5.82 -4.94
C VAL A 77 -3.76 6.56 -3.69
N THR A 78 -4.59 7.46 -3.15
CA THR A 78 -4.36 8.03 -1.81
C THR A 78 -5.15 7.20 -0.79
N PRO A 79 -4.52 6.37 0.03
CA PRO A 79 -5.22 5.56 1.02
C PRO A 79 -5.73 6.47 2.16
N LYS A 80 -6.96 6.24 2.61
CA LYS A 80 -7.64 7.06 3.63
C LYS A 80 -7.95 6.31 4.90
N VAL A 81 -8.60 5.15 4.79
CA VAL A 81 -9.07 4.38 5.95
C VAL A 81 -8.77 2.90 5.74
N LEU A 82 -8.12 2.27 6.70
CA LEU A 82 -7.94 0.82 6.74
C LEU A 82 -8.95 0.23 7.73
N ARG A 83 -9.74 -0.74 7.27
CA ARG A 83 -10.78 -1.42 8.06
C ARG A 83 -10.55 -2.92 8.05
N GLU A 84 -11.01 -3.61 9.09
CA GLU A 84 -11.03 -5.07 9.14
C GLU A 84 -12.43 -5.54 9.52
N HIS A 85 -12.95 -6.53 8.79
CA HIS A 85 -14.26 -7.13 9.05
C HIS A 85 -14.19 -8.63 8.77
N GLN A 86 -14.58 -9.45 9.75
CA GLN A 86 -14.57 -10.93 9.64
C GLN A 86 -13.21 -11.50 9.17
N GLY A 87 -12.10 -10.96 9.68
CA GLY A 87 -10.74 -11.38 9.30
C GLY A 87 -10.33 -11.00 7.87
N VAL A 88 -11.10 -10.14 7.18
CA VAL A 88 -10.74 -9.56 5.89
C VAL A 88 -10.42 -8.09 6.09
N ALA A 89 -9.21 -7.69 5.70
CA ALA A 89 -8.78 -6.30 5.73
C ALA A 89 -9.03 -5.60 4.38
N PHE A 90 -9.50 -4.36 4.47
CA PHE A 90 -9.89 -3.48 3.37
C PHE A 90 -9.20 -2.13 3.53
N VAL A 91 -8.93 -1.45 2.41
CA VAL A 91 -8.54 -0.04 2.42
C VAL A 91 -9.46 0.76 1.51
N ASP A 92 -10.04 1.83 2.05
CA ASP A 92 -10.73 2.86 1.27
C ASP A 92 -9.65 3.85 0.79
N ALA A 93 -9.60 4.11 -0.51
CA ALA A 93 -8.59 4.98 -1.12
C ALA A 93 -9.17 5.76 -2.31
N PHE A 94 -8.71 7.00 -2.49
CA PHE A 94 -9.03 7.79 -3.67
C PHE A 94 -8.22 7.30 -4.88
N ASP A 95 -8.89 6.88 -5.94
CA ASP A 95 -8.30 6.42 -7.19
C ASP A 95 -8.05 7.61 -8.13
N HIS A 96 -6.78 7.97 -8.33
CA HIS A 96 -6.39 9.11 -9.17
C HIS A 96 -6.70 8.92 -10.66
N LYS A 97 -6.84 7.67 -11.13
CA LYS A 97 -7.16 7.38 -12.54
C LYS A 97 -8.65 7.48 -12.81
N ARG A 98 -9.49 7.10 -11.83
CA ARG A 98 -10.95 7.13 -11.93
C ARG A 98 -11.59 8.36 -11.28
N HIS A 99 -10.82 9.18 -10.56
CA HIS A 99 -11.27 10.34 -9.77
C HIS A 99 -12.41 10.03 -8.79
N GLN A 100 -12.37 8.86 -8.14
CA GLN A 100 -13.41 8.40 -7.22
C GLN A 100 -12.82 7.64 -6.02
N GLU A 101 -13.59 7.52 -4.93
CA GLU A 101 -13.27 6.60 -3.85
C GLU A 101 -13.47 5.15 -4.31
N ASN A 102 -12.45 4.30 -4.11
CA ASN A 102 -12.51 2.87 -4.36
C ASN A 102 -12.08 2.10 -3.11
N GLN A 103 -12.75 0.98 -2.83
CA GLN A 103 -12.37 0.06 -1.76
C GLN A 103 -11.59 -1.13 -2.32
N PHE A 104 -10.41 -1.37 -1.74
CA PHE A 104 -9.51 -2.44 -2.15
C PHE A 104 -9.41 -3.50 -1.05
N ILE A 105 -9.62 -4.77 -1.41
CA ILE A 105 -9.44 -5.88 -0.47
C ILE A 105 -7.95 -6.19 -0.39
N ILE A 106 -7.33 -6.09 0.79
CA ILE A 106 -5.87 -6.16 0.93
C ILE A 106 -5.31 -7.50 0.45
N LYS A 107 -6.02 -8.61 0.68
CA LYS A 107 -5.65 -9.95 0.18
C LYS A 107 -5.68 -10.11 -1.35
N LYS A 108 -6.26 -9.14 -2.09
CA LYS A 108 -6.29 -9.12 -3.56
C LYS A 108 -5.22 -8.20 -4.17
N ILE A 109 -4.51 -7.39 -3.37
CA ILE A 109 -3.40 -6.57 -3.82
C ILE A 109 -2.23 -7.49 -4.20
N GLN A 110 -1.79 -7.45 -5.46
CA GLN A 110 -0.76 -8.35 -6.00
C GLN A 110 0.66 -7.78 -5.85
N GLY A 111 0.77 -6.46 -5.68
CA GLY A 111 1.99 -5.73 -5.39
C GLY A 111 1.66 -4.31 -4.94
N ILE A 112 2.54 -3.69 -4.17
CA ILE A 112 2.38 -2.31 -3.70
C ILE A 112 3.74 -1.60 -3.62
N ARG A 113 3.79 -0.31 -3.90
CA ARG A 113 4.94 0.56 -3.61
C ARG A 113 4.45 1.96 -3.20
N LEU A 114 5.32 2.75 -2.57
CA LEU A 114 5.08 4.19 -2.43
C LEU A 114 5.08 4.80 -3.84
N ALA A 115 4.15 5.71 -4.13
CA ALA A 115 4.19 6.46 -5.37
C ALA A 115 5.41 7.40 -5.36
N ARG A 116 5.98 7.64 -6.55
CA ARG A 116 6.97 8.71 -6.73
C ARG A 116 6.26 10.06 -6.83
N GLU A 117 6.89 11.08 -6.27
CA GLU A 117 6.51 12.49 -6.46
C GLU A 117 6.68 12.89 -7.93
#